data_AF-A0A1B6BK86-F1
#
_entry.id   AF-A0A1B6BK86-F1
#
_cell.length_a   1.000
_cell.length_b   1.000
_cell.length_c   1.000
_cell.angle_alpha   90.00
_cell.angle_beta   90.00
_cell.angle_gamma   90.00
#
_symmetry.space_group_name_H-M   'P 1'
#
loop_
_entity.id
_entity.type
_entity.pdbx_description
1 polymer ?
#
loop_
_entity_poly.entity_id
_entity_poly.type
_entity_poly.pdbx_seq_one_letter_code
_entity_poly.pdbx_strand_id
1 'polypeptide(L)'
;MYVKGGSGKGPVIVGETMKRVEAAAEKYTDAKILNDMPEYWNMGLKDYEVTSKMMEYNRKWILDQFRSGREIIDIGLDANRKTPSIFYEMEQNMIKNYQKLHPEWNAHTKLQ
;
A
#
# COMPACT_ATOMS: atom_id res chain seq x y z
N MET A 1 -12.29 -20.06 -6.41
CA MET A 1 -11.92 -20.17 -7.85
C MET A 1 -10.87 -19.10 -8.10
N TYR A 2 -9.62 -19.51 -8.40
CA TYR A 2 -8.48 -18.61 -8.53
C TYR A 2 -8.45 -18.00 -9.94
N VAL A 3 -8.42 -16.67 -10.05
CA VAL A 3 -8.09 -16.02 -11.30
C VAL A 3 -6.68 -15.47 -11.15
N LYS A 4 -5.72 -16.21 -11.71
CA LYS A 4 -4.31 -15.81 -11.82
C LYS A 4 -4.26 -14.59 -12.73
N GLY A 5 -4.26 -13.38 -12.14
CA GLY A 5 -3.92 -12.13 -12.82
C GLY A 5 -2.47 -12.21 -13.28
N GLY A 6 -2.28 -12.76 -14.49
CA GLY A 6 -0.98 -13.11 -15.05
C GLY A 6 -0.14 -11.88 -15.37
N SER A 7 0.78 -11.56 -14.47
CA SER A 7 2.14 -11.20 -14.86
C SER A 7 3.05 -11.95 -13.90
N GLY A 8 4.20 -12.48 -14.35
CA GLY A 8 5.17 -13.14 -13.46
C GLY A 8 5.83 -12.21 -12.44
N LYS A 9 5.15 -11.15 -12.00
CA LYS A 9 5.60 -10.11 -11.09
C LYS A 9 4.94 -10.35 -9.73
N GLY A 10 5.72 -10.29 -8.65
CA GLY A 10 5.20 -10.44 -7.29
C GLY A 10 4.12 -9.41 -6.92
N PRO A 11 3.32 -9.69 -5.87
CA PRO A 11 2.25 -8.80 -5.44
C PRO A 11 2.80 -7.51 -4.83
N VAL A 12 1.96 -6.50 -4.76
CA VAL A 12 2.15 -5.30 -3.95
C VAL A 12 1.48 -5.55 -2.61
N ILE A 13 2.24 -5.44 -1.52
CA ILE A 13 1.70 -5.61 -0.17
C ILE A 13 1.50 -4.24 0.45
N VAL A 14 0.29 -3.98 0.93
CA VAL A 14 -0.10 -2.76 1.67
C VAL A 14 -0.75 -3.16 2.98
N GLY A 15 -0.75 -2.26 3.96
CA GLY A 15 -1.28 -2.59 5.28
C GLY A 15 -0.81 -1.62 6.35
N GLU A 16 -1.42 -1.74 7.53
CA GLU A 16 -1.01 -0.94 8.67
C GLU A 16 0.27 -1.49 9.32
N THR A 17 1.19 -0.56 9.63
CA THR A 17 2.50 -0.81 10.25
C THR A 17 3.51 -1.49 9.30
N MET A 18 4.58 -0.78 8.92
CA MET A 18 5.58 -1.26 7.96
C MET A 18 6.23 -2.59 8.34
N LYS A 19 6.50 -2.83 9.63
CA LYS A 19 7.03 -4.13 10.08
C LYS A 19 6.12 -5.32 9.72
N ARG A 20 4.80 -5.14 9.76
CA ARG A 20 3.83 -6.17 9.36
C ARG A 20 3.82 -6.35 7.84
N VAL A 21 3.91 -5.24 7.11
CA VAL A 21 3.97 -5.22 5.64
C VAL A 21 5.23 -5.93 5.14
N GLU A 22 6.39 -5.66 5.74
CA GLU A 22 7.66 -6.35 5.46
C GLU A 22 7.55 -7.85 5.71
N ALA A 23 7.08 -8.26 6.90
CA ALA A 23 6.91 -9.67 7.24
C ALA A 23 5.90 -10.40 6.34
N ALA A 24 4.90 -9.70 5.80
CA ALA A 24 3.98 -10.26 4.83
C ALA A 24 4.63 -10.38 3.43
N ALA A 25 5.43 -9.40 3.03
CA ALA A 25 6.12 -9.38 1.74
C ALA A 25 7.17 -10.48 1.60
N GLU A 26 7.84 -10.87 2.69
CA GLU A 26 8.80 -11.99 2.72
C GLU A 26 8.21 -13.32 2.23
N LYS A 27 6.87 -13.47 2.25
CA LYS A 27 6.17 -14.68 1.80
C LYS A 27 6.04 -14.79 0.28
N TYR A 28 6.41 -13.74 -0.46
CA TYR A 28 6.20 -13.66 -1.89
C TYR A 28 7.48 -13.21 -2.62
N THR A 29 7.87 -13.97 -3.64
CA THR A 29 8.95 -13.56 -4.55
C THR A 29 8.56 -12.29 -5.29
N ASP A 30 9.51 -11.34 -5.44
CA ASP A 30 9.34 -10.08 -6.16
C ASP A 30 8.21 -9.17 -5.63
N ALA A 31 7.85 -9.33 -4.36
CA ALA A 31 6.89 -8.48 -3.68
C ALA A 31 7.35 -7.01 -3.72
N LYS A 32 6.37 -6.09 -3.77
CA LYS A 32 6.61 -4.65 -3.67
C LYS A 32 5.94 -4.10 -2.42
N ILE A 33 6.68 -3.29 -1.69
CA ILE A 33 6.22 -2.55 -0.51
C ILE A 33 6.75 -1.11 -0.61
N LEU A 34 6.12 -0.19 0.11
CA LEU A 34 6.58 1.19 0.20
C LEU A 34 7.70 1.31 1.24
N ASN A 35 8.93 0.94 0.86
CA ASN A 35 10.11 0.99 1.75
C ASN A 35 11.20 1.95 1.27
N ASP A 36 10.92 2.78 0.26
CA ASP A 36 11.84 3.71 -0.37
C ASP A 36 11.46 5.18 -0.13
N MET A 37 10.63 5.45 0.88
CA MET A 37 10.21 6.81 1.19
C MET A 37 11.40 7.67 1.62
N PRO A 38 11.60 8.87 1.04
CA PRO A 38 12.66 9.77 1.45
C PRO A 38 12.54 10.20 2.92
N GLU A 39 13.68 10.42 3.57
CA GLU A 39 13.76 10.94 4.94
C GLU A 39 13.44 12.45 4.98
N TYR A 40 12.19 12.83 4.71
CA TYR A 40 11.76 14.23 4.63
C TYR A 40 12.03 15.02 5.92
N TRP A 41 12.07 14.36 7.08
CA TRP A 41 12.43 14.97 8.36
C TRP A 41 13.87 15.50 8.41
N ASN A 42 14.77 14.95 7.57
CA ASN A 42 16.16 15.39 7.47
C ASN A 42 16.36 16.55 6.46
N MET A 43 15.28 17.07 5.87
CA MET A 43 15.33 18.14 4.86
C MET A 43 15.08 19.55 5.41
N GLY A 44 14.99 19.72 6.73
CA GLY A 44 14.73 21.03 7.36
C GLY A 44 13.29 21.55 7.17
N LEU A 45 12.36 20.64 6.84
CA LEU A 45 10.93 20.92 6.68
C LEU A 45 10.21 20.97 8.03
N LYS A 46 9.10 21.69 8.11
CA LYS A 46 8.20 21.63 9.28
C LYS A 46 7.40 20.32 9.29
N ASP A 47 6.96 19.89 10.47
CA ASP A 47 6.25 18.61 10.64
C ASP A 47 5.04 18.42 9.70
N TYR A 48 4.26 19.49 9.46
CA TYR A 48 3.12 19.42 8.54
C TYR A 48 3.56 19.30 7.08
N GLU A 49 4.71 19.85 6.71
CA GLU A 49 5.29 19.77 5.36
C GLU A 49 5.86 18.36 5.13
N VAL A 50 6.56 17.81 6.13
CA VAL A 50 7.01 16.41 6.15
C VAL A 50 5.82 15.48 5.94
N THR A 51 4.77 15.64 6.75
CA THR A 51 3.55 14.82 6.65
C THR A 51 2.91 14.94 5.26
N SER A 52 2.78 16.17 4.75
CA SER A 52 2.23 16.42 3.41
C SER A 52 3.06 15.74 2.31
N LYS A 53 4.38 15.81 2.38
CA LYS A 53 5.29 15.18 1.42
C LYS A 53 5.24 13.66 1.46
N MET A 54 5.18 13.07 2.64
CA MET A 54 5.01 11.63 2.81
C MET A 54 3.68 11.15 2.22
N MET A 55 2.58 11.90 2.43
CA MET A 55 1.27 11.61 1.85
C MET A 55 1.29 11.71 0.33
N GLU A 56 1.89 12.76 -0.23
CA GLU A 56 2.07 12.95 -1.67
C GLU A 56 2.84 11.78 -2.29
N TYR A 57 3.95 11.38 -1.66
CA TYR A 57 4.79 10.28 -2.13
C TYR A 57 4.05 8.95 -2.11
N ASN A 58 3.41 8.61 -0.98
CA ASN A 58 2.64 7.38 -0.84
C ASN A 58 1.50 7.31 -1.87
N ARG A 59 0.74 8.40 -2.01
CA ARG A 59 -0.34 8.52 -3.01
C ARG A 59 0.17 8.24 -4.43
N LYS A 60 1.31 8.83 -4.80
CA LYS A 60 1.91 8.60 -6.11
C LYS A 60 2.32 7.13 -6.28
N TRP A 61 3.01 6.58 -5.27
CA TRP A 61 3.51 5.21 -5.30
C TRP A 61 2.39 4.19 -5.48
N ILE A 62 1.28 4.30 -4.73
CA ILE A 62 0.17 3.34 -4.84
C ILE A 62 -0.58 3.48 -6.18
N LEU A 63 -0.69 4.69 -6.74
CA LEU A 63 -1.22 4.89 -8.10
C LEU A 63 -0.35 4.19 -9.15
N ASP A 64 0.96 4.28 -9.01
CA ASP A 64 1.88 3.59 -9.91
C ASP A 64 1.77 2.07 -9.76
N GLN A 65 1.50 1.58 -8.54
CA GLN A 65 1.24 0.16 -8.30
C GLN A 65 -0.07 -0.31 -8.91
N PHE A 66 -1.16 0.46 -8.84
CA PHE A 66 -2.39 0.14 -9.56
C PHE A 66 -2.16 -0.01 -11.07
N ARG A 67 -1.35 0.88 -11.66
CA ARG A 67 -1.02 0.87 -13.10
C ARG A 67 -0.03 -0.23 -13.48
N SER A 68 0.66 -0.82 -12.51
CA SER A 68 1.70 -1.83 -12.76
C SER A 68 1.14 -3.19 -13.22
N GLY A 69 -0.16 -3.43 -12.99
CA GLY A 69 -0.82 -4.71 -13.21
C GLY A 69 -0.46 -5.80 -12.19
N ARG A 70 0.25 -5.45 -11.11
CA ARG A 70 0.50 -6.37 -9.98
C ARG A 70 -0.78 -6.57 -9.17
N GLU A 71 -0.91 -7.77 -8.60
CA GLU A 71 -1.92 -8.03 -7.57
C GLU A 71 -1.63 -7.15 -6.34
N ILE A 72 -2.67 -6.56 -5.75
CA ILE A 72 -2.55 -5.83 -4.48
C ILE A 72 -3.15 -6.68 -3.37
N ILE A 73 -2.32 -6.97 -2.36
CA ILE A 73 -2.70 -7.70 -1.16
C ILE A 73 -2.69 -6.70 0.00
N ASP A 74 -3.88 -6.38 0.51
CA ASP A 74 -4.06 -5.57 1.71
C ASP A 74 -4.14 -6.47 2.95
N ILE A 75 -3.18 -6.33 3.87
CA ILE A 75 -3.09 -7.12 5.11
C ILE A 75 -3.87 -6.51 6.29
N GLY A 76 -4.59 -5.41 6.07
CA GLY A 76 -5.51 -4.85 7.04
C GLY A 76 -4.88 -3.97 8.13
N LEU A 77 -5.74 -3.55 9.05
CA LEU A 77 -5.40 -2.80 10.25
C LEU A 77 -4.47 -3.59 11.19
N ASP A 78 -3.72 -2.88 12.00
CA ASP A 78 -2.88 -3.43 13.06
C ASP A 78 -3.67 -3.40 14.37
N ALA A 79 -4.05 -4.59 14.87
CA ALA A 79 -4.82 -4.73 16.10
C ALA A 79 -4.14 -4.11 17.33
N ASN A 80 -2.81 -3.88 17.28
CA ASN A 80 -2.07 -3.27 18.38
C ASN A 80 -2.08 -1.74 18.34
N ARG A 81 -2.57 -1.13 17.25
CA ARG A 81 -2.57 0.32 17.05
C ARG A 81 -3.90 0.91 17.52
N LYS A 82 -3.84 1.88 18.44
CA LYS A 82 -5.04 2.55 18.98
C LYS A 82 -5.68 3.53 18.00
N THR A 83 -4.86 4.23 17.23
CA THR A 83 -5.30 5.23 16.26
C THR A 83 -4.73 4.87 14.90
N PRO A 84 -5.57 4.60 13.89
CA PRO A 84 -5.10 4.19 12.59
C PRO A 84 -4.13 5.21 11.95
N SER A 85 -3.26 4.72 11.09
CA SER A 85 -2.33 5.56 10.32
C SER A 85 -3.08 6.34 9.25
N ILE A 86 -2.91 7.67 9.22
CA ILE A 86 -3.44 8.53 8.14
C ILE A 86 -2.95 8.10 6.76
N PHE A 87 -1.76 7.48 6.68
CA PHE A 87 -1.21 6.95 5.45
C PHE A 87 -1.99 5.72 4.98
N TYR A 88 -2.27 4.80 5.91
CA TYR A 88 -3.02 3.58 5.58
C TYR A 88 -4.49 3.87 5.30
N GLU A 89 -5.12 4.81 6.02
CA GLU A 89 -6.47 5.28 5.72
C GLU A 89 -6.56 5.85 4.29
N MET A 90 -5.55 6.61 3.86
CA MET A 90 -5.47 7.10 2.49
C MET A 90 -5.33 5.94 1.49
N GLU A 91 -4.44 4.98 1.71
CA GLU A 91 -4.28 3.80 0.85
C GLU A 91 -5.60 3.03 0.70
N GLN A 92 -6.30 2.77 1.80
CA GLN A 92 -7.61 2.12 1.81
C GLN A 92 -8.64 2.87 0.96
N ASN A 93 -8.72 4.19 1.12
CA ASN A 93 -9.64 5.02 0.34
C ASN A 93 -9.30 4.97 -1.16
N MET A 94 -8.01 4.94 -1.49
CA MET A 94 -7.55 4.83 -2.88
C MET A 94 -7.88 3.46 -3.49
N ILE A 95 -7.67 2.37 -2.75
CA ILE A 95 -8.03 1.02 -3.20
C ILE A 95 -9.53 0.93 -3.44
N LYS A 96 -10.35 1.37 -2.48
CA LYS A 96 -11.82 1.37 -2.60
C LYS A 96 -12.27 2.18 -3.82
N ASN A 97 -11.68 3.35 -4.05
CA ASN A 97 -12.03 4.19 -5.19
C ASN A 97 -11.58 3.56 -6.52
N TYR A 98 -10.39 2.95 -6.55
CA TYR A 98 -9.88 2.29 -7.74
C TYR A 98 -10.75 1.08 -8.12
N GLN A 99 -11.15 0.24 -7.16
CA GLN A 99 -12.10 -0.86 -7.38
C GLN A 99 -13.44 -0.39 -7.96
N LYS A 100 -13.97 0.75 -7.48
CA LYS A 100 -15.22 1.32 -8.00
C LYS A 100 -15.10 1.79 -9.45
N LEU A 101 -13.94 2.34 -9.82
CA LEU A 101 -13.68 2.84 -11.17
C LEU A 101 -13.28 1.72 -12.15
N HIS A 102 -12.76 0.62 -11.61
CA HIS A 102 -12.27 -0.54 -12.34
C HIS A 102 -12.92 -1.82 -11.81
N PRO A 103 -14.22 -2.05 -12.04
CA PRO A 103 -14.92 -3.24 -11.54
C PRO A 103 -14.37 -4.56 -12.11
N GLU A 104 -13.65 -4.51 -13.23
CA GLU A 104 -12.88 -5.63 -13.78
C GLU A 104 -11.68 -6.03 -12.91
N TRP A 105 -11.24 -5.13 -12.03
CA TRP A 105 -10.10 -5.31 -11.16
C TRP A 105 -10.54 -5.94 -9.83
N ASN A 106 -10.51 -7.27 -9.78
CA ASN A 106 -10.73 -8.03 -8.55
C ASN A 106 -9.51 -7.91 -7.62
N ALA A 107 -9.45 -6.88 -6.78
CA ALA A 107 -8.49 -6.88 -5.69
C ALA A 107 -8.86 -7.98 -4.67
N HIS A 108 -7.95 -8.91 -4.43
CA HIS A 108 -8.14 -9.96 -3.43
C HIS A 108 -7.85 -9.40 -2.03
N THR A 109 -8.85 -8.79 -1.40
CA THR A 109 -8.80 -8.49 0.04
C THR A 109 -8.95 -9.80 0.82
N LYS A 110 -7.86 -10.34 1.36
CA LYS A 110 -7.95 -11.28 2.47
C LYS A 110 -8.17 -10.46 3.74
N LEU A 111 -9.42 -10.15 4.05
CA LEU A 111 -9.81 -9.76 5.40
C LEU A 111 -9.53 -10.98 6.30
N GLN A 112 -8.53 -10.86 7.17
CA GLN A 112 -8.32 -11.77 8.30
C GLN A 112 -9.16 -11.32 9.48
#